data_AF-A0A352D7T6-F1
#
_entry.id   AF-A0A352D7T6-F1
#
_cell.length_a   1.000
_cell.length_b   1.000
_cell.length_c   1.000
_cell.angle_alpha   90.00
_cell.angle_beta   90.00
_cell.angle_gamma   90.00
#
_symmetry.space_group_name_H-M   'P 1'
#
loop_
_entity.id
_entity.type
_entity.pdbx_description
1 polymer ?
#
loop_
_entity_poly.entity_id
_entity_poly.type
_entity_poly.pdbx_seq_one_letter_code
_entity_poly.pdbx_strand_id
1 'polypeptide(L)'
;MNITFIKRIIFTSIGRKFVMAASGLLLGGFMLFHLAENLLLFKGEVAYNTWVDLLLSNPLLPLLELGLAAVFLAHIAAGTWVRIEDWLKAPSGYEARNWQGGRTIGSATMSYTAFLILVYLAYHMLTFRFVDHSIGFYQMVTSAFRSRLFVAVYVGGAAALVLHLTHGLQSAFQTLGVNHPKYTPFIKAGGWLVAVTMIGFALIPVYYLLNLDLTAATGTYQVTIQ
;
A
#
# COMPACT_ATOMS: atom_id res chain seq x y z
N MET A 1 18.02 -25.66 -4.53
CA MET A 1 17.34 -24.92 -5.62
C MET A 1 18.32 -24.76 -6.79
N ASN A 2 17.97 -25.19 -8.01
CA ASN A 2 18.90 -25.22 -9.16
C ASN A 2 19.17 -23.79 -9.71
N ILE A 3 20.43 -23.45 -10.00
CA ILE A 3 20.84 -22.14 -10.57
C ILE A 3 20.06 -21.82 -11.85
N THR A 4 19.74 -22.81 -12.68
CA THR A 4 18.95 -22.65 -13.91
C THR A 4 17.50 -22.22 -13.61
N PHE A 5 16.93 -22.68 -12.49
CA PHE A 5 15.60 -22.28 -12.05
C PHE A 5 15.58 -20.81 -11.58
N ILE A 6 16.58 -20.41 -10.79
CA ILE A 6 16.76 -19.02 -10.35
C ILE A 6 16.93 -18.09 -11.55
N LYS A 7 17.78 -18.47 -12.51
CA LYS A 7 17.99 -17.71 -13.75
C LYS A 7 16.70 -17.56 -14.56
N ARG A 8 15.87 -18.60 -14.65
CA ARG A 8 14.58 -18.53 -15.36
C ARG A 8 13.60 -17.56 -14.69
N ILE A 9 13.49 -17.58 -13.37
CA ILE A 9 12.60 -16.66 -12.63
C ILE A 9 13.05 -15.20 -12.77
N ILE A 10 14.36 -14.93 -12.76
CA ILE A 10 14.85 -13.55 -12.77
C ILE A 10 14.98 -12.98 -14.20
N PHE A 11 15.51 -13.76 -15.14
CA PHE A 11 15.94 -13.24 -16.44
C PHE A 11 14.94 -13.44 -17.58
N THR A 12 13.86 -14.20 -17.39
CA THR A 12 12.80 -14.30 -18.41
C THR A 12 11.68 -13.28 -18.19
N SER A 13 11.02 -12.85 -19.27
CA SER A 13 9.91 -11.89 -19.18
C SER A 13 8.73 -12.46 -18.37
N ILE A 14 8.50 -13.78 -18.48
CA ILE A 14 7.50 -14.51 -17.68
C ILE A 14 7.89 -14.51 -16.20
N GLY A 15 9.15 -14.82 -15.89
CA GLY A 15 9.66 -14.84 -14.52
C GLY A 15 9.55 -13.47 -13.83
N ARG A 16 9.90 -12.38 -14.51
CA ARG A 16 9.74 -11.01 -13.97
C ARG A 16 8.29 -10.67 -13.66
N LYS A 17 7.37 -10.99 -14.58
CA LYS A 17 5.93 -10.80 -14.35
C LYS A 17 5.45 -11.61 -13.14
N PHE A 18 5.93 -12.84 -12.99
CA PHE A 18 5.65 -13.66 -11.81
C PHE A 18 6.17 -13.01 -10.51
N VAL A 19 7.42 -12.55 -10.48
CA VAL A 19 8.01 -11.85 -9.31
C VAL A 19 7.21 -10.59 -8.98
N MET A 20 6.89 -9.76 -9.97
CA MET A 20 6.08 -8.55 -9.81
C MET A 20 4.70 -8.87 -9.21
N ALA A 21 4.02 -9.90 -9.72
CA ALA A 21 2.70 -10.32 -9.25
C ALA A 21 2.73 -10.87 -7.82
N ALA A 22 3.65 -11.80 -7.53
CA ALA A 22 3.76 -12.41 -6.21
C ALA A 22 4.13 -11.38 -5.14
N SER A 23 5.12 -10.52 -5.41
CA SER A 23 5.50 -9.44 -4.51
C SER A 23 4.38 -8.41 -4.32
N GLY A 24 3.63 -8.07 -5.38
CA GLY A 24 2.49 -7.17 -5.30
C GLY A 24 1.36 -7.70 -4.41
N LEU A 25 1.07 -9.00 -4.44
CA LEU A 25 0.10 -9.62 -3.54
C LEU A 25 0.57 -9.62 -2.08
N LEU A 26 1.85 -9.89 -1.82
CA LEU A 26 2.44 -9.81 -0.48
C LEU A 26 2.35 -8.38 0.08
N LEU A 27 2.67 -7.38 -0.73
CA LEU A 27 2.55 -5.96 -0.34
C LEU A 27 1.09 -5.56 -0.13
N GLY A 28 0.16 -6.03 -0.97
CA GLY A 28 -1.28 -5.82 -0.76
C GLY A 28 -1.77 -6.41 0.57
N GLY A 29 -1.28 -7.60 0.93
CA GLY A 29 -1.52 -8.21 2.24
C GLY A 29 -0.96 -7.36 3.38
N PHE A 30 0.30 -6.92 3.26
CA PHE A 30 0.91 -6.00 4.21
C PHE A 30 0.07 -4.72 4.38
N MET A 31 -0.44 -4.12 3.30
CA MET A 31 -1.26 -2.90 3.40
C MET A 31 -2.56 -3.10 4.18
N LEU A 32 -3.17 -4.29 4.12
CA LEU A 32 -4.34 -4.62 4.96
C LEU A 32 -3.97 -4.67 6.44
N PHE A 33 -2.88 -5.35 6.79
CA PHE A 33 -2.37 -5.39 8.17
C PHE A 33 -1.97 -3.99 8.67
N HIS A 34 -1.25 -3.25 7.82
CA HIS A 34 -0.81 -1.90 8.12
C HIS A 34 -1.99 -0.94 8.33
N LEU A 35 -3.05 -1.05 7.54
CA LEU A 35 -4.26 -0.28 7.81
C LEU A 35 -4.91 -0.71 9.13
N ALA A 36 -5.04 -2.02 9.37
CA ALA A 36 -5.70 -2.54 10.56
C ALA A 36 -5.06 -2.06 11.87
N GLU A 37 -3.73 -2.02 11.96
CA GLU A 37 -3.03 -1.44 13.11
C GLU A 37 -3.22 0.08 13.20
N ASN A 38 -3.21 0.79 12.07
CA ASN A 38 -3.42 2.23 12.04
C ASN A 38 -4.84 2.63 12.46
N LEU A 39 -5.84 1.76 12.27
CA LEU A 39 -7.20 1.99 12.78
C LEU A 39 -7.25 2.05 14.32
N LEU A 40 -6.22 1.55 15.04
CA LEU A 40 -6.13 1.71 16.50
C LEU A 40 -5.92 3.18 16.92
N LEU A 41 -5.48 4.07 16.02
CA LEU A 41 -5.42 5.51 16.30
C LEU A 41 -6.79 6.04 16.75
N PHE A 42 -7.89 5.56 16.15
CA PHE A 42 -9.25 5.95 16.56
C PHE A 42 -9.62 5.51 17.98
N LYS A 43 -8.93 4.52 18.56
CA LYS A 43 -9.13 4.06 19.93
C LYS A 43 -8.30 4.84 20.96
N GLY A 44 -7.44 5.75 20.50
CA GLY A 44 -6.62 6.60 21.36
C GLY A 44 -5.26 6.01 21.73
N GLU A 45 -4.51 6.79 22.49
CA GLU A 45 -3.08 6.60 22.76
C GLU A 45 -2.74 5.24 23.37
N VAL A 46 -3.45 4.84 24.42
CA VAL A 46 -3.18 3.58 25.14
C VAL A 46 -3.28 2.39 24.18
N ALA A 47 -4.33 2.32 23.36
CA ALA A 47 -4.54 1.20 22.46
C ALA A 47 -3.47 1.15 21.35
N TYR A 48 -3.14 2.29 20.76
CA TYR A 48 -2.15 2.37 19.69
C TYR A 48 -0.73 2.07 20.19
N ASN A 49 -0.28 2.73 21.26
CA ASN A 49 1.07 2.51 21.80
C ASN A 49 1.23 1.09 22.34
N THR A 50 0.22 0.51 23.00
CA THR A 50 0.28 -0.90 23.46
C THR A 50 0.52 -1.86 22.30
N TRP A 51 -0.14 -1.64 21.15
CA TRP A 51 0.08 -2.46 19.95
C TRP A 51 1.48 -2.27 19.38
N VAL A 52 1.96 -1.03 19.32
CA VAL A 52 3.32 -0.72 18.84
C VAL A 52 4.37 -1.37 19.76
N ASP A 53 4.21 -1.29 21.08
CA ASP A 53 5.11 -1.92 22.05
C ASP A 53 5.13 -3.45 21.89
N LEU A 54 3.96 -4.08 21.66
CA LEU A 54 3.87 -5.50 21.34
C LEU A 54 4.69 -5.84 20.09
N LEU A 55 4.54 -5.06 19.01
CA LEU A 55 5.30 -5.27 17.77
C LEU A 55 6.81 -5.10 18.00
N LEU A 56 7.23 -4.03 18.67
CA LEU A 56 8.64 -3.73 18.96
C LEU A 56 9.28 -4.76 19.90
N SER A 57 8.49 -5.37 20.79
CA SER A 57 8.96 -6.45 21.67
C SER A 57 9.22 -7.77 20.93
N ASN A 58 8.77 -7.91 19.68
CA ASN A 58 8.96 -9.11 18.89
C ASN A 58 10.41 -9.17 18.33
N PRO A 59 11.23 -10.15 18.73
CA PRO A 59 12.63 -10.24 18.27
C PRO A 59 12.75 -10.53 16.77
N LEU A 60 11.68 -10.99 16.11
CA LEU A 60 11.65 -11.21 14.67
C LEU A 60 11.35 -9.95 13.87
N LEU A 61 10.93 -8.85 14.51
CA LEU A 61 10.53 -7.63 13.82
C LEU A 61 11.60 -7.12 12.84
N PRO A 62 12.89 -7.01 13.18
CA PRO A 62 13.90 -6.54 12.22
C PRO A 62 14.02 -7.43 10.99
N LEU A 63 13.85 -8.75 11.15
CA LEU A 63 13.86 -9.69 10.02
C LEU A 63 12.62 -9.53 9.14
N LEU A 64 11.45 -9.33 9.75
CA LEU A 64 10.21 -9.06 9.01
C LEU A 64 10.30 -7.75 8.21
N GLU A 65 10.90 -6.71 8.79
CA GLU A 65 11.13 -5.43 8.11
C GLU A 65 12.10 -5.56 6.94
N LEU A 66 13.23 -6.25 7.12
CA LEU A 66 14.18 -6.54 6.04
C LEU A 66 13.52 -7.39 4.94
N GLY A 67 12.70 -8.37 5.32
CA GLY A 67 11.92 -9.17 4.38
C GLY A 67 10.93 -8.34 3.57
N LEU A 68 10.18 -7.45 4.23
CA LEU A 68 9.25 -6.54 3.58
C LEU A 68 9.98 -5.57 2.63
N ALA A 69 11.12 -5.02 3.05
CA ALA A 69 11.96 -4.17 2.21
C ALA A 69 12.46 -4.95 0.97
N ALA A 70 12.88 -6.21 1.13
CA ALA A 70 13.28 -7.05 0.02
C ALA A 70 12.12 -7.33 -0.95
N VAL A 71 10.92 -7.61 -0.44
CA VAL A 71 9.71 -7.78 -1.27
C VAL A 71 9.37 -6.49 -2.03
N PHE A 72 9.42 -5.35 -1.36
CA PHE A 72 9.20 -4.04 -1.98
C PHE A 72 10.21 -3.74 -3.09
N LEU A 73 11.50 -3.96 -2.84
CA LEU A 73 12.56 -3.78 -3.83
C LEU A 73 12.41 -4.74 -5.01
N ALA A 74 12.06 -6.00 -4.76
CA ALA A 74 11.77 -6.96 -5.83
C ALA A 74 10.57 -6.52 -6.67
N HIS A 75 9.52 -6.00 -6.05
CA HIS A 75 8.33 -5.49 -6.72
C HIS A 75 8.65 -4.33 -7.66
N ILE A 76 9.33 -3.30 -7.16
CA ILE A 76 9.64 -2.11 -7.97
C ILE A 76 10.66 -2.42 -9.06
N ALA A 77 11.67 -3.25 -8.79
CA ALA A 77 12.65 -3.65 -9.79
C ALA A 77 11.99 -4.45 -10.92
N ALA A 78 11.18 -5.46 -10.60
CA ALA A 78 10.48 -6.26 -11.59
C ALA A 78 9.46 -5.43 -12.37
N GLY A 79 8.68 -4.58 -11.70
CA GLY A 79 7.70 -3.70 -12.34
C GLY A 79 8.32 -2.67 -13.27
N THR A 80 9.43 -2.05 -12.85
CA THR A 80 10.19 -1.12 -13.70
C THR A 80 10.75 -1.83 -14.92
N TRP A 81 11.31 -3.03 -14.74
CA TRP A 81 11.85 -3.81 -15.84
C TRP A 81 10.77 -4.19 -16.86
N VAL A 82 9.63 -4.74 -16.39
CA VAL A 82 8.50 -5.06 -17.26
C VAL A 82 8.02 -3.83 -18.01
N ARG A 83 7.95 -2.67 -17.34
CA ARG A 83 7.54 -1.41 -17.96
C ARG A 83 8.51 -0.91 -19.04
N ILE A 84 9.81 -1.12 -18.86
CA ILE A 84 10.83 -0.81 -19.86
C ILE A 84 10.71 -1.78 -21.05
N GLU A 85 10.53 -3.08 -20.80
CA GLU A 85 10.34 -4.06 -21.87
C GLU A 85 9.09 -3.76 -22.71
N ASP A 86 7.97 -3.44 -22.06
CA ASP A 86 6.74 -3.09 -22.74
C ASP A 86 6.88 -1.79 -23.54
N TRP A 87 7.70 -0.84 -23.08
CA TRP A 87 7.99 0.40 -23.82
C TRP A 87 8.82 0.15 -25.07
N LEU A 88 9.89 -0.65 -24.94
CA LEU A 88 10.79 -0.97 -26.05
C LEU A 88 10.10 -1.82 -27.13
N LYS A 89 9.07 -2.58 -26.76
CA LYS A 89 8.26 -3.43 -27.66
C LYS A 89 6.95 -2.78 -28.07
N ALA A 90 6.68 -1.54 -27.64
CA ALA A 90 5.42 -0.90 -27.92
C ALA A 90 5.21 -0.75 -29.44
N PRO A 91 4.09 -1.24 -30.00
CA PRO A 91 3.82 -1.09 -31.41
C PRO A 91 3.74 0.39 -31.80
N SER A 92 4.19 0.72 -33.01
CA SER A 92 4.08 2.08 -33.58
C SER A 92 3.01 2.12 -34.67
N GLY A 93 2.41 3.30 -34.88
CA GLY A 93 1.42 3.50 -35.96
C GLY A 93 0.06 2.84 -35.71
N TYR A 94 -0.53 2.24 -36.75
CA TYR A 94 -1.90 1.70 -36.74
C TYR A 94 -2.09 0.53 -35.74
N GLU A 95 -1.04 -0.27 -35.50
CA GLU A 95 -0.99 -1.32 -34.49
C GLU A 95 -1.24 -0.79 -33.07
N ALA A 96 -0.86 0.46 -32.79
CA ALA A 96 -1.10 1.13 -31.51
C ALA A 96 -2.56 1.57 -31.32
N ARG A 97 -3.45 1.43 -32.31
CA ARG A 97 -4.90 1.65 -32.16
C ARG A 97 -5.66 0.39 -31.78
N ASN A 98 -5.10 -0.80 -32.01
CA ASN A 98 -5.70 -2.08 -31.67
C ASN A 98 -5.27 -2.55 -30.27
N TRP A 99 -5.45 -1.71 -29.23
CA TRP A 99 -5.17 -2.12 -27.85
C TRP A 99 -6.10 -3.26 -27.43
N GLN A 100 -5.61 -4.48 -27.55
CA GLN A 100 -6.30 -5.69 -27.14
C GLN A 100 -6.38 -5.71 -25.60
N GLY A 101 -7.59 -5.65 -25.03
CA GLY A 101 -7.82 -5.96 -23.62
C GLY A 101 -8.55 -4.94 -22.75
N GLY A 102 -8.97 -3.78 -23.30
CA GLY A 102 -9.79 -2.81 -22.57
C GLY A 102 -9.03 -2.08 -21.45
N ARG A 103 -8.40 -0.96 -21.80
CA ARG A 103 -7.63 -0.11 -20.87
C ARG A 103 -8.55 0.46 -19.78
N THR A 104 -8.22 0.24 -18.51
CA THR A 104 -8.92 0.87 -17.38
C THR A 104 -8.15 2.11 -16.91
N ILE A 105 -8.77 2.94 -16.07
CA ILE A 105 -8.07 4.07 -15.43
C ILE A 105 -6.88 3.56 -14.63
N GLY A 106 -7.09 2.54 -13.77
CA GLY A 106 -6.03 1.93 -12.97
C GLY A 106 -4.86 1.47 -13.84
N SER A 107 -5.12 0.73 -14.93
CA SER A 107 -4.07 0.26 -15.84
C SER A 107 -3.37 1.42 -16.57
N ALA A 108 -4.11 2.46 -16.97
CA ALA A 108 -3.57 3.64 -17.61
C ALA A 108 -2.68 4.48 -16.68
N THR A 109 -2.93 4.45 -15.36
CA THR A 109 -2.22 5.24 -14.36
C THR A 109 -1.15 4.46 -13.58
N MET A 110 -0.90 3.18 -13.89
CA MET A 110 -0.02 2.31 -13.07
C MET A 110 1.37 2.88 -12.81
N SER A 111 2.08 3.34 -13.85
CA SER A 111 3.44 3.88 -13.67
C SER A 111 3.44 5.20 -12.90
N TYR A 112 2.42 6.03 -13.09
CA TYR A 112 2.29 7.31 -12.38
C TYR A 112 1.99 7.10 -10.90
N THR A 113 1.02 6.23 -10.59
CA THR A 113 0.68 5.88 -9.20
C THR A 113 1.84 5.18 -8.50
N ALA A 114 2.57 4.29 -9.19
CA ALA A 114 3.78 3.66 -8.64
C ALA A 114 4.83 4.70 -8.23
N PHE A 115 5.09 5.69 -9.09
CA PHE A 115 6.02 6.77 -8.80
C PHE A 115 5.55 7.64 -7.63
N LEU A 116 4.27 8.03 -7.61
CA LEU A 116 3.70 8.82 -6.52
C LEU A 116 3.76 8.06 -5.18
N ILE A 117 3.50 6.76 -5.18
CA ILE A 117 3.63 5.91 -3.99
C ILE A 117 5.09 5.84 -3.53
N LEU A 118 6.06 5.77 -4.44
CA LEU A 118 7.48 5.77 -4.06
C LEU A 118 7.89 7.07 -3.37
N VAL A 119 7.47 8.21 -3.93
CA VAL A 119 7.71 9.54 -3.33
C VAL A 119 7.01 9.65 -1.96
N TYR A 120 5.74 9.23 -1.89
CA TYR A 120 4.98 9.18 -0.64
C TYR A 120 5.65 8.27 0.39
N LEU A 121 6.13 7.09 0.00
CA LEU A 121 6.80 6.15 0.89
C LEU A 121 8.09 6.75 1.45
N ALA A 122 8.92 7.40 0.61
CA ALA A 122 10.10 8.09 1.10
C ALA A 122 9.75 9.15 2.15
N TYR A 123 8.73 9.99 1.86
CA TYR A 123 8.23 10.98 2.80
C TYR A 123 7.70 10.36 4.10
N HIS A 124 6.92 9.29 4.00
CA HIS A 124 6.36 8.54 5.12
C HIS A 124 7.46 7.97 6.03
N MET A 125 8.47 7.32 5.44
CA MET A 125 9.59 6.73 6.18
C MET A 125 10.44 7.79 6.88
N LEU A 126 10.74 8.89 6.20
CA LEU A 126 11.47 10.02 6.78
C LEU A 126 10.70 10.73 7.89
N THR A 127 9.36 10.60 7.93
CA THR A 127 8.53 11.23 8.95
C THR A 127 8.31 10.33 10.16
N PHE A 128 8.07 9.03 9.97
CA PHE A 128 7.62 8.16 11.07
C PHE A 128 8.59 7.06 11.44
N ARG A 129 9.51 6.67 10.55
CA ARG A 129 10.44 5.59 10.83
C ARG A 129 11.82 6.06 11.25
N PHE A 130 12.38 7.05 10.57
CA PHE A 130 13.77 7.47 10.76
C PHE A 130 13.91 8.74 11.62
N VAL A 131 12.95 8.97 12.51
CA VAL A 131 12.91 10.13 13.44
C VAL A 131 13.06 9.66 14.88
N ASP A 132 13.23 10.60 15.80
CA ASP A 132 13.19 10.33 17.24
C ASP A 132 11.76 9.97 17.71
N HIS A 133 11.64 8.86 18.43
CA HIS A 133 10.36 8.36 18.97
C HIS A 133 10.14 8.69 20.45
N SER A 134 10.97 9.56 21.05
CA SER A 134 10.88 9.91 22.47
C SER A 134 9.53 10.46 22.93
N ILE A 135 8.78 11.10 22.03
CA ILE A 135 7.44 11.64 22.32
C ILE A 135 6.31 10.58 22.23
N GLY A 136 6.64 9.34 21.87
CA GLY A 136 5.67 8.27 21.64
C GLY A 136 5.06 8.26 20.24
N PHE A 137 4.72 7.07 19.73
CA PHE A 137 4.23 6.89 18.36
C PHE A 137 2.86 7.53 18.11
N TYR A 138 1.92 7.41 19.06
CA TYR A 138 0.61 8.06 18.93
C TYR A 138 0.74 9.58 18.80
N GLN A 139 1.49 10.22 19.69
CA GLN A 139 1.65 11.67 19.70
C GLN A 139 2.38 12.15 18.44
N MET A 140 3.39 11.42 18.00
CA MET A 140 4.09 11.71 16.74
C MET A 140 3.15 11.70 15.53
N VAL A 141 2.33 10.66 15.38
CA VAL A 141 1.40 10.53 14.24
C VAL A 141 0.31 11.59 14.30
N THR A 142 -0.35 11.75 15.45
CA THR A 142 -1.51 12.64 15.58
C THR A 142 -1.13 14.13 15.53
N SER A 143 0.06 14.50 16.00
CA SER A 143 0.57 15.87 15.86
C SER A 143 0.84 16.23 14.39
N ALA A 144 1.38 15.31 13.59
CA ALA A 144 1.61 15.52 12.16
C ALA A 144 0.29 15.79 11.40
N PHE A 145 -0.78 15.10 11.77
CA PHE A 145 -2.11 15.24 11.15
C PHE A 145 -2.86 16.53 11.51
N ARG A 146 -2.28 17.42 12.33
CA ARG A 146 -2.81 18.77 12.52
C ARG A 146 -2.41 19.74 11.41
N SER A 147 -1.47 19.37 10.54
CA SER A 147 -1.04 20.19 9.40
C SER A 147 -1.87 19.91 8.15
N ARG A 148 -2.52 20.94 7.60
CA ARG A 148 -3.32 20.83 6.35
C ARG A 148 -2.51 20.30 5.18
N LEU A 149 -1.27 20.78 5.02
CA LEU A 149 -0.39 20.37 3.94
C LEU A 149 0.01 18.90 4.11
N PHE A 150 0.35 18.49 5.33
CA PHE A 150 0.71 17.11 5.64
C PHE A 150 -0.45 16.16 5.32
N VAL A 151 -1.66 16.50 5.74
CA VAL A 151 -2.88 15.73 5.46
C VAL A 151 -3.15 15.65 3.96
N ALA A 152 -2.98 16.74 3.22
CA ALA A 152 -3.16 16.75 1.76
C ALA A 152 -2.20 15.77 1.06
N VAL A 153 -0.93 15.71 1.50
CA VAL A 153 0.05 14.74 0.99
C VAL A 153 -0.39 13.30 1.29
N TYR A 154 -0.87 13.02 2.50
CA TYR A 154 -1.34 11.68 2.89
C TYR A 154 -2.59 11.24 2.16
N VAL A 155 -3.56 12.15 1.96
CA VAL A 155 -4.75 11.88 1.14
C VAL A 155 -4.36 11.60 -0.31
N GLY A 156 -3.40 12.36 -0.87
CA GLY A 156 -2.86 12.13 -2.20
C GLY A 156 -2.16 10.77 -2.33
N GLY A 157 -1.33 10.40 -1.34
CA GLY A 157 -0.68 9.09 -1.28
C GLY A 157 -1.67 7.93 -1.20
N ALA A 158 -2.70 8.05 -0.36
CA ALA A 158 -3.78 7.07 -0.26
C ALA A 158 -4.56 6.94 -1.58
N ALA A 159 -4.88 8.07 -2.25
CA ALA A 159 -5.55 8.04 -3.55
C ALA A 159 -4.70 7.33 -4.63
N ALA A 160 -3.39 7.59 -4.66
CA ALA A 160 -2.47 6.89 -5.55
C ALA A 160 -2.44 5.38 -5.25
N LEU A 161 -2.41 4.99 -3.98
CA LEU A 161 -2.46 3.59 -3.54
C LEU A 161 -3.76 2.89 -3.96
N VAL A 162 -4.92 3.51 -3.73
CA VAL A 162 -6.23 2.98 -4.15
C VAL A 162 -6.19 2.70 -5.66
N LEU A 163 -5.84 3.69 -6.47
CA LEU A 163 -5.77 3.54 -7.93
C LEU A 163 -4.78 2.44 -8.35
N HIS A 164 -3.62 2.37 -7.71
CA HIS A 164 -2.62 1.33 -7.97
C HIS A 164 -3.17 -0.09 -7.70
N LEU A 165 -3.85 -0.28 -6.58
CA LEU A 165 -4.41 -1.58 -6.19
C LEU A 165 -5.64 -1.99 -7.00
N THR A 166 -6.47 -1.04 -7.47
CA THR A 166 -7.66 -1.37 -8.30
C THR A 166 -7.32 -2.20 -9.53
N HIS A 167 -6.13 -2.00 -10.11
CA HIS A 167 -5.63 -2.81 -11.20
C HIS A 167 -4.65 -3.88 -10.73
N GLY A 168 -3.69 -3.51 -9.87
CA GLY A 168 -2.55 -4.35 -9.50
C GLY A 168 -2.94 -5.71 -8.92
N LEU A 169 -3.94 -5.77 -8.04
CA LEU A 169 -4.36 -7.03 -7.40
C LEU A 169 -4.96 -8.00 -8.40
N GLN A 170 -5.92 -7.55 -9.21
CA GLN A 170 -6.52 -8.37 -10.25
C GLN A 170 -5.47 -8.82 -11.27
N SER A 171 -4.61 -7.92 -11.74
CA SER A 171 -3.58 -8.26 -12.73
C SER A 171 -2.56 -9.25 -12.19
N ALA A 172 -2.28 -9.23 -10.88
CA ALA A 172 -1.39 -10.18 -10.25
C ALA A 172 -1.96 -11.61 -10.31
N PHE A 173 -3.22 -11.83 -9.92
CA PHE A 173 -3.86 -13.14 -10.05
C PHE A 173 -3.92 -13.63 -11.50
N GLN A 174 -4.16 -12.70 -12.44
CA GLN A 174 -4.14 -13.02 -13.86
C GLN A 174 -2.76 -13.50 -14.33
N THR A 175 -1.70 -12.83 -13.89
CA THR A 175 -0.31 -13.14 -14.21
C THR A 175 0.12 -14.49 -13.62
N LEU A 176 -0.41 -14.85 -12.46
CA LEU A 176 -0.16 -16.14 -11.81
C LEU A 176 -0.98 -17.29 -12.42
N GLY A 177 -1.81 -17.02 -13.43
CA GLY A 177 -2.59 -18.05 -14.12
C GLY A 177 -3.87 -18.48 -13.40
N VAL A 178 -4.29 -17.74 -12.37
CA VAL A 178 -5.50 -18.06 -11.57
C VAL A 178 -6.78 -17.55 -12.25
N ASN A 179 -6.85 -17.65 -13.58
CA ASN A 179 -7.97 -17.16 -14.38
C ASN A 179 -8.94 -18.29 -14.70
N HIS A 180 -10.21 -18.12 -14.35
CA HIS A 180 -11.28 -19.04 -14.74
C HIS A 180 -12.65 -18.38 -14.62
N PRO A 181 -13.61 -18.68 -15.52
CA PRO A 181 -14.94 -18.06 -15.50
C PRO A 181 -15.64 -18.10 -14.13
N LYS A 182 -15.44 -19.17 -13.36
CA LYS A 182 -16.02 -19.35 -12.02
C LYS A 182 -15.46 -18.39 -10.96
N TYR A 183 -14.15 -18.17 -10.91
CA TYR A 183 -13.50 -17.43 -9.81
C TYR A 183 -12.93 -16.07 -10.20
N THR A 184 -12.71 -15.80 -11.48
CA THR A 184 -12.30 -14.48 -11.97
C THR A 184 -13.22 -13.35 -11.48
N PRO A 185 -14.56 -13.47 -11.49
CA PRO A 185 -15.43 -12.40 -10.97
C PRO A 185 -15.19 -12.10 -9.48
N PHE A 186 -15.01 -13.14 -8.65
CA PHE A 186 -14.74 -12.98 -7.22
C PHE A 186 -13.36 -12.37 -6.96
N ILE A 187 -12.34 -12.75 -7.74
CA ILE A 187 -11.01 -12.15 -7.68
C ILE A 187 -11.06 -10.65 -8.01
N LYS A 188 -11.81 -10.27 -9.05
CA LYS A 188 -12.01 -8.86 -9.40
C LYS A 188 -12.70 -8.09 -8.28
N ALA A 189 -13.78 -8.64 -7.74
CA ALA A 189 -14.51 -8.03 -6.63
C ALA A 189 -13.64 -7.89 -5.37
N GLY A 190 -12.88 -8.93 -5.01
CA GLY A 190 -11.95 -8.90 -3.89
C GLY A 190 -10.83 -7.89 -4.07
N GLY A 191 -10.23 -7.81 -5.26
CA GLY A 191 -9.23 -6.79 -5.58
C GLY A 191 -9.78 -5.36 -5.45
N TRP A 192 -11.00 -5.13 -5.93
CA TRP A 192 -11.69 -3.85 -5.75
C TRP A 192 -11.99 -3.54 -4.29
N LEU A 193 -12.45 -4.53 -3.52
CA LEU A 193 -12.71 -4.37 -2.09
C LEU A 193 -11.45 -3.94 -1.34
N VAL A 194 -10.33 -4.64 -1.56
CA VAL A 194 -9.04 -4.28 -0.93
C VAL A 194 -8.62 -2.87 -1.32
N ALA A 195 -8.77 -2.48 -2.60
CA ALA A 195 -8.46 -1.13 -3.04
C ALA A 195 -9.33 -0.06 -2.35
N VAL A 196 -10.64 -0.27 -2.25
CA VAL A 196 -11.57 0.65 -1.58
C VAL A 196 -11.28 0.75 -0.08
N THR A 197 -10.93 -0.36 0.57
CA THR A 197 -10.54 -0.36 1.99
C THR A 197 -9.37 0.56 2.27
N MET A 198 -8.45 0.79 1.33
CA MET A 198 -7.33 1.73 1.51
C MET A 198 -7.75 3.20 1.67
N ILE A 199 -9.02 3.56 1.39
CA ILE A 199 -9.57 4.87 1.75
C ILE A 199 -9.45 5.13 3.26
N GLY A 200 -9.42 4.08 4.09
CA GLY A 200 -9.15 4.19 5.53
C GLY A 200 -7.89 4.99 5.87
N PHE A 201 -6.82 4.88 5.06
CA PHE A 201 -5.60 5.69 5.25
C PHE A 201 -5.84 7.19 5.06
N ALA A 202 -6.79 7.60 4.23
CA ALA A 202 -7.15 9.01 4.06
C ALA A 202 -8.09 9.48 5.18
N LEU A 203 -8.94 8.60 5.71
CA LEU A 203 -9.89 8.94 6.78
C LEU A 203 -9.18 9.29 8.09
N ILE A 204 -8.12 8.56 8.46
CA ILE A 204 -7.34 8.80 9.68
C ILE A 204 -6.82 10.25 9.78
N PRO A 205 -6.01 10.77 8.83
CA PRO A 205 -5.48 12.13 8.93
C PRO A 205 -6.57 13.18 8.85
N VAL A 206 -7.63 12.96 8.06
CA VAL A 206 -8.77 13.88 7.97
C VAL A 206 -9.52 13.98 9.31
N TYR A 207 -9.70 12.86 10.01
CA TYR A 207 -10.34 12.83 11.32
C TYR A 207 -9.62 13.71 12.35
N TYR A 208 -8.29 13.62 12.41
CA TYR A 208 -7.48 14.47 13.29
C TYR A 208 -7.40 15.92 12.80
N LEU A 209 -7.31 16.17 11.50
CA LEU A 209 -7.31 17.55 10.97
C LEU A 209 -8.59 18.31 11.36
N LEU A 210 -9.72 17.61 11.38
CA LEU A 210 -11.03 18.14 11.75
C LEU A 210 -11.27 18.18 13.27
N ASN A 211 -10.30 17.77 14.08
CA ASN A 211 -10.39 17.74 15.55
C ASN A 211 -11.57 16.91 16.09
N LEU A 212 -11.97 15.87 15.36
CA LEU A 212 -13.09 15.00 15.77
C LEU A 212 -12.74 14.16 17.00
N ASP A 213 -11.45 13.89 17.21
CA ASP A 213 -10.92 13.22 18.40
C ASP A 213 -11.19 13.99 19.69
N LEU A 214 -11.09 15.32 19.65
CA LEU A 214 -11.34 16.18 20.81
C LEU A 214 -12.83 16.26 21.14
N THR A 215 -13.68 16.21 20.12
CA THR A 215 -15.14 16.24 20.28
C THR A 215 -15.67 14.93 20.86
N ALA A 216 -15.05 13.80 20.50
CA ALA A 216 -15.38 12.49 21.07
C ALA A 216 -15.03 12.39 22.56
N ALA A 217 -13.93 13.04 22.99
CA ALA A 217 -13.49 13.04 24.39
C ALA A 217 -14.34 13.93 25.32
N THR A 218 -14.96 14.99 24.81
CA THR A 218 -15.82 15.88 25.61
C THR A 218 -17.23 15.31 25.84
N GLY A 219 -17.68 14.37 25.00
CA GLY A 219 -18.99 13.70 25.16
C GLY A 219 -19.06 12.66 26.28
N THR A 220 -17.93 12.24 26.85
CA THR A 220 -17.84 11.18 27.89
C THR A 220 -17.68 11.71 29.31
N TYR A 221 -17.52 13.02 29.52
CA TYR A 221 -17.48 13.63 30.86
C TYR A 221 -18.77 14.41 31.16
N GLN A 222 -19.79 13.68 31.61
CA GLN A 222 -20.83 14.25 32.49
C GLN A 222 -20.53 13.76 33.90
N VAL A 223 -19.76 14.56 34.64
CA VAL A 223 -19.61 14.34 36.09
C VAL A 223 -20.98 14.55 36.70
N THR A 224 -21.66 13.47 37.06
CA THR A 224 -22.82 13.55 37.94
C THR A 224 -22.28 13.82 39.32
N ILE A 225 -22.19 15.09 39.69
CA ILE A 225 -21.97 15.49 41.08
C ILE A 225 -23.29 15.21 41.80
N GLN A 226 -23.27 14.21 42.71
CA GLN A 226 -24.26 14.12 43.79
C GLN A 226 -23.82 15.01 44.95
#